data_AF-A0A0M3J8A8-F1
#
_entry.id   AF-A0A0M3J8A8-F1
#
_cell.length_a   1.000
_cell.length_b   1.000
_cell.length_c   1.000
_cell.angle_alpha   90.00
_cell.angle_beta   90.00
_cell.angle_gamma   90.00
#
_symmetry.space_group_name_H-M   'P 1'
#
loop_
_entity.id
_entity.type
_entity.pdbx_description
1 polymer ?
#
loop_
_entity_poly.entity_id
_entity_poly.type
_entity_poly.pdbx_seq_one_letter_code
_entity_poly.pdbx_strand_id
1 'polypeptide(L)'
;LGAVVDREYLLCDSLIAERVSLTGVLFLCGVYVSSLSSTIGALLGTPRVIQSIAAEGIIPVLNPLAIGQGPNKNPVRAGLVMMLIAVVFVMLGNLNQLAILSTMPFLITYAFVNYSYVSLAMSYDLQSVQNISLVNAARDKQSYGSMGNLKAAAEGPNGAATATSSAADLDSLFPERVQHPELGAESHSSIIGQPESWYSMFSNRYVSFIGAIVNILILLFINTWFALFHFLALAALYFYIGRVCPSVFPG
;
A
#
# COMPACT_ATOMS: atom_id res chain seq x y z
N LEU A 1 -21.61 -18.02 -24.07
CA LEU A 1 -22.12 -17.00 -25.02
C LEU A 1 -21.38 -17.06 -26.36
N GLY A 2 -20.06 -16.80 -26.40
CA GLY A 2 -19.28 -16.82 -27.65
C GLY A 2 -19.14 -18.19 -28.35
N ALA A 3 -19.48 -19.29 -27.66
CA ALA A 3 -19.55 -20.63 -28.24
C ALA A 3 -20.96 -21.05 -28.71
N VAL A 4 -21.99 -20.23 -28.45
CA VAL A 4 -23.41 -20.60 -28.63
C VAL A 4 -24.15 -19.62 -29.56
N VAL A 5 -23.61 -18.42 -29.78
CA VAL A 5 -24.29 -17.33 -30.49
C VAL A 5 -23.37 -16.69 -31.52
N ASP A 6 -23.90 -16.40 -32.71
CA ASP A 6 -23.17 -15.72 -33.79
C ASP A 6 -22.80 -14.27 -33.44
N ARG A 7 -21.69 -13.79 -34.01
CA ARG A 7 -21.10 -12.47 -33.72
C ARG A 7 -22.09 -11.30 -33.89
N GLU A 8 -23.00 -11.37 -34.86
CA GLU A 8 -23.93 -10.27 -35.13
C GLU A 8 -24.91 -10.03 -33.97
N TYR A 9 -25.40 -11.10 -33.34
CA TYR A 9 -26.32 -10.98 -32.20
C TYR A 9 -25.63 -10.39 -30.96
N LEU A 10 -24.32 -10.63 -30.80
CA LEU A 10 -23.54 -10.08 -29.68
C LEU A 10 -23.34 -8.55 -29.77
N LEU A 11 -23.40 -7.98 -30.99
CA LEU A 11 -23.19 -6.55 -31.22
C LEU A 11 -24.51 -5.76 -31.16
N CYS A 12 -25.61 -6.37 -31.59
CA CYS A 12 -26.90 -5.70 -31.72
C CYS A 12 -27.82 -5.89 -30.51
N ASP A 13 -27.66 -6.97 -29.74
CA ASP A 13 -28.54 -7.29 -28.61
C ASP A 13 -27.76 -7.40 -27.29
N SER A 14 -27.81 -6.32 -26.50
CA SER A 14 -27.21 -6.28 -25.15
C SER A 14 -27.92 -7.20 -24.14
N LEU A 15 -29.10 -7.72 -24.46
CA LEU A 15 -29.89 -8.65 -23.63
C LEU A 15 -29.85 -10.08 -24.15
N ILE A 16 -28.97 -10.40 -25.11
CA ILE A 16 -28.83 -11.76 -25.65
C ILE A 16 -28.52 -12.82 -24.58
N ALA A 17 -27.86 -12.42 -23.48
CA ALA A 17 -27.61 -13.28 -22.32
C ALA A 17 -28.90 -13.73 -21.62
N GLU A 18 -29.94 -12.90 -21.61
CA GLU A 18 -31.27 -13.26 -21.10
C GLU A 18 -31.92 -14.34 -21.97
N ARG A 19 -31.80 -14.22 -23.30
CA ARG A 19 -32.38 -15.16 -24.27
C ARG A 19 -31.77 -16.56 -24.21
N VAL A 20 -30.49 -16.64 -23.86
CA VAL A 20 -29.75 -17.92 -23.74
C VAL A 20 -29.88 -18.53 -22.33
N SER A 21 -30.40 -17.78 -21.35
CA SER A 21 -30.57 -18.25 -19.98
C SER A 21 -31.71 -19.27 -19.84
N LEU A 22 -31.53 -20.25 -18.93
CA LEU A 22 -32.51 -21.28 -18.60
C LEU A 22 -33.86 -20.70 -18.13
N THR A 23 -33.84 -19.52 -17.49
CA THR A 23 -35.04 -18.81 -17.06
C THR A 23 -34.78 -17.31 -17.16
N GLY A 24 -35.27 -16.66 -18.23
CA GLY A 24 -35.03 -15.23 -18.49
C GLY A 24 -35.43 -14.31 -17.33
N VAL A 25 -36.57 -14.60 -16.67
CA VAL A 25 -37.04 -13.85 -15.49
C VAL A 25 -36.06 -13.91 -14.32
N LEU A 26 -35.50 -15.11 -14.03
CA LEU A 26 -34.54 -15.27 -12.94
C LEU A 26 -33.22 -14.54 -13.24
N PHE A 27 -32.78 -14.57 -14.49
CA PHE A 27 -31.58 -13.84 -14.94
C PHE A 27 -31.75 -12.33 -14.77
N LEU A 28 -32.87 -11.78 -15.25
CA LEU A 28 -33.13 -10.35 -15.19
C LEU A 28 -33.23 -9.87 -13.73
N CYS A 29 -33.98 -10.59 -12.89
CA CYS A 29 -34.04 -10.33 -11.43
C CYS A 29 -32.64 -10.38 -10.79
N GLY A 30 -31.81 -11.36 -11.16
CA GLY A 30 -30.44 -11.50 -10.65
C GLY A 30 -29.55 -10.31 -11.03
N VAL A 31 -29.61 -9.85 -12.28
CA VAL A 31 -28.86 -8.65 -12.72
C VAL A 31 -29.30 -7.41 -11.94
N TYR A 32 -30.61 -7.20 -11.76
CA TYR A 32 -31.12 -6.07 -10.97
C TYR A 32 -30.65 -6.12 -9.51
N VAL A 33 -30.81 -7.25 -8.84
CA VAL A 33 -30.39 -7.40 -7.43
C VAL A 33 -28.88 -7.25 -7.28
N SER A 34 -28.10 -7.80 -8.20
CA SER A 34 -26.63 -7.69 -8.20
C SER A 34 -26.18 -6.23 -8.37
N SER A 35 -26.74 -5.51 -9.35
CA SER A 35 -26.43 -4.09 -9.58
C SER A 35 -26.83 -3.20 -8.40
N LEU A 36 -28.00 -3.43 -7.81
CA LEU A 36 -28.46 -2.69 -6.63
C LEU A 36 -27.54 -2.93 -5.42
N SER A 37 -27.15 -4.18 -5.16
CA SER A 37 -26.26 -4.53 -4.06
C SER A 37 -24.90 -3.82 -4.19
N SER A 38 -24.29 -3.87 -5.38
CA SER A 38 -23.02 -3.20 -5.66
C SER A 38 -23.12 -1.68 -5.48
N THR A 39 -24.22 -1.08 -5.92
CA THR A 39 -24.46 0.36 -5.81
C THR A 39 -24.64 0.80 -4.36
N ILE A 40 -25.38 0.04 -3.54
CA ILE A 40 -25.56 0.35 -2.11
C ILE A 40 -24.22 0.27 -1.37
N GLY A 41 -23.38 -0.72 -1.68
CA GLY A 41 -22.04 -0.83 -1.11
C GLY A 41 -21.19 0.42 -1.39
N ALA A 42 -21.16 0.88 -2.64
CA ALA A 42 -20.46 2.10 -3.02
C ALA A 42 -21.06 3.36 -2.36
N LEU A 43 -22.40 3.46 -2.33
CA LEU A 43 -23.09 4.63 -1.77
C LEU A 43 -22.83 4.83 -0.28
N LEU A 44 -22.66 3.73 0.48
CA LEU A 44 -22.39 3.79 1.92
C LEU A 44 -20.89 3.91 2.25
N GLY A 45 -20.02 3.32 1.42
CA GLY A 45 -18.57 3.31 1.64
C GLY A 45 -17.86 4.57 1.17
N THR A 46 -18.14 5.04 -0.05
CA THR A 46 -17.41 6.15 -0.69
C THR A 46 -17.45 7.46 0.11
N PRO A 47 -18.60 7.90 0.66
CA PRO A 47 -18.65 9.12 1.46
C PRO A 47 -17.79 9.05 2.72
N ARG A 48 -17.65 7.86 3.33
CA ARG A 48 -16.80 7.66 4.51
C ARG A 48 -15.33 7.76 4.14
N VAL A 49 -14.92 7.15 3.03
CA VAL A 49 -13.53 7.27 2.53
C VAL A 49 -13.18 8.73 2.24
N ILE A 50 -14.07 9.47 1.57
CA ILE A 50 -13.85 10.89 1.27
C ILE A 50 -13.82 11.73 2.54
N GLN A 51 -14.69 11.45 3.52
CA GLN A 51 -14.67 12.12 4.82
C GLN A 51 -13.35 11.88 5.55
N SER A 52 -12.82 10.65 5.54
CA SER A 52 -11.52 10.32 6.14
C SER A 52 -10.38 11.08 5.45
N ILE A 53 -10.34 11.10 4.12
CA ILE A 53 -9.33 11.86 3.35
C ILE A 53 -9.43 13.36 3.66
N ALA A 54 -10.66 13.91 3.73
CA ALA A 54 -10.87 15.30 4.08
C ALA A 54 -10.42 15.63 5.51
N ALA A 55 -10.53 14.67 6.44
CA ALA A 55 -10.10 14.83 7.82
C ALA A 55 -8.58 14.87 7.99
N GLU A 56 -7.81 14.35 7.02
CA GLU A 56 -6.34 14.48 6.99
C GLU A 56 -5.87 15.92 6.70
N GLY A 57 -6.76 16.81 6.23
CA GLY A 57 -6.47 18.23 6.06
C GLY A 57 -5.44 18.55 4.96
N ILE A 58 -5.04 17.56 4.15
CA ILE A 58 -4.05 17.72 3.06
C ILE A 58 -4.59 18.66 1.98
N ILE A 59 -5.87 18.54 1.62
CA ILE A 59 -6.53 19.33 0.57
C ILE A 59 -7.56 20.26 1.21
N PRO A 60 -7.29 21.57 1.33
CA PRO A 60 -8.15 22.51 2.07
C PRO A 60 -9.55 22.65 1.45
N VAL A 61 -9.68 22.40 0.14
CA VAL A 61 -10.97 22.39 -0.57
C VAL A 61 -11.91 21.29 -0.05
N LEU A 62 -11.37 20.20 0.49
CA LEU A 62 -12.16 19.07 1.00
C LEU A 62 -12.55 19.21 2.48
N ASN A 63 -11.93 20.13 3.24
CA ASN A 63 -12.23 20.38 4.66
C ASN A 63 -13.73 20.48 5.02
N PRO A 64 -14.62 21.12 4.25
CA PRO A 64 -16.04 21.16 4.59
C PRO A 64 -16.73 19.78 4.58
N LEU A 65 -16.16 18.79 3.88
CA LEU A 65 -16.65 17.40 3.78
C LEU A 65 -16.18 16.54 4.96
N ALA A 66 -15.13 16.94 5.68
CA ALA A 66 -14.63 16.22 6.86
C ALA A 66 -15.62 16.25 8.04
N ILE A 67 -16.51 17.25 8.07
CA ILE A 67 -17.46 17.49 9.17
C ILE A 67 -18.57 16.43 9.14
N GLY A 68 -18.46 15.45 10.03
CA GLY A 68 -19.48 14.44 10.27
C GLY A 68 -20.59 14.94 11.21
N GLN A 69 -21.81 14.42 11.04
CA GLN A 69 -22.96 14.78 11.88
C GLN A 69 -23.33 13.67 12.88
N GLY A 70 -23.64 14.07 14.11
CA GLY A 70 -24.14 13.18 15.17
C GLY A 70 -23.06 12.32 15.85
N PRO A 71 -23.46 11.45 16.80
CA PRO A 71 -22.55 10.62 17.59
C PRO A 71 -21.68 9.67 16.75
N ASN A 72 -22.20 9.21 15.60
CA ASN A 72 -21.52 8.29 14.69
C ASN A 72 -20.74 9.00 13.56
N LYS A 73 -20.57 10.34 13.64
CA LYS A 73 -19.89 11.17 12.63
C LYS A 73 -20.34 10.86 11.19
N ASN A 74 -21.64 10.75 10.95
CA ASN A 74 -22.17 10.34 9.65
C ASN A 74 -21.75 11.33 8.53
N PRO A 75 -21.24 10.85 7.38
CA PRO A 75 -20.75 11.66 6.26
C PRO A 75 -21.89 12.29 5.43
N VAL A 76 -22.77 13.08 6.04
CA VAL A 76 -23.94 13.63 5.34
C VAL A 76 -23.52 14.57 4.20
N ARG A 77 -22.52 15.44 4.44
CA ARG A 77 -22.05 16.40 3.44
C ARG A 77 -21.31 15.74 2.28
N ALA A 78 -20.38 14.83 2.59
CA ALA A 78 -19.69 14.04 1.57
C ALA A 78 -20.69 13.18 0.77
N GLY A 79 -21.69 12.59 1.44
CA GLY A 79 -22.75 11.81 0.79
C GLY A 79 -23.58 12.64 -0.18
N LEU A 80 -23.98 13.86 0.20
CA LEU A 80 -24.74 14.76 -0.66
C LEU A 80 -23.94 15.19 -1.90
N VAL A 81 -22.66 15.52 -1.74
CA VAL A 81 -21.78 15.86 -2.87
C VAL A 81 -21.62 14.66 -3.81
N MET A 82 -21.38 13.46 -3.28
CA MET A 82 -21.27 12.24 -4.09
C MET A 82 -22.56 11.89 -4.82
N MET A 83 -23.71 12.08 -4.17
CA MET A 83 -25.01 11.90 -4.80
C MET A 83 -25.21 12.87 -5.98
N LEU A 84 -24.86 14.15 -5.80
CA LEU A 84 -24.95 15.14 -6.87
C LEU A 84 -24.08 14.74 -8.08
N ILE A 85 -22.83 14.35 -7.82
CA ILE A 85 -21.89 13.92 -8.85
C ILE A 85 -22.42 12.66 -9.58
N ALA A 86 -22.96 11.69 -8.84
CA ALA A 86 -23.55 10.49 -9.42
C ALA A 86 -24.74 10.81 -10.33
N VAL A 87 -25.63 11.72 -9.91
CA VAL A 87 -26.77 12.16 -10.72
C VAL A 87 -26.29 12.80 -12.03
N VAL A 88 -25.27 13.67 -11.99
CA VAL A 88 -24.69 14.28 -13.20
C VAL A 88 -24.18 13.21 -14.16
N PHE A 89 -23.46 12.19 -13.68
CA PHE A 89 -22.97 11.11 -14.54
C PHE A 89 -24.08 10.23 -15.12
N VAL A 90 -25.14 9.97 -14.35
CA VAL A 90 -26.32 9.23 -14.85
C VAL A 90 -27.03 10.01 -15.94
N MET A 91 -27.13 11.34 -15.82
CA MET A 91 -27.78 12.18 -16.84
C MET A 91 -27.04 12.20 -18.19
N LEU A 92 -25.74 11.89 -18.24
CA LEU A 92 -24.98 11.80 -19.50
C LEU A 92 -25.39 10.58 -20.36
N GLY A 93 -26.09 9.59 -19.79
CA GLY A 93 -26.80 8.53 -20.50
C GLY A 93 -25.96 7.52 -21.32
N ASN A 94 -24.65 7.75 -21.49
CA ASN A 94 -23.79 6.90 -22.31
C ASN A 94 -22.99 5.91 -21.47
N LEU A 95 -23.52 4.68 -21.32
CA LEU A 95 -22.89 3.61 -20.54
C LEU A 95 -21.48 3.26 -21.02
N ASN A 96 -21.20 3.31 -22.32
CA ASN A 96 -19.88 2.97 -22.85
C ASN A 96 -18.82 3.99 -22.44
N GLN A 97 -19.18 5.27 -22.40
CA GLN A 97 -18.28 6.32 -21.89
C GLN A 97 -18.14 6.26 -20.36
N LEU A 98 -19.23 6.00 -19.63
CA LEU A 98 -19.20 5.81 -18.17
C LEU A 98 -18.30 4.63 -17.77
N ALA A 99 -18.31 3.55 -18.55
CA ALA A 99 -17.44 2.40 -18.32
C ALA A 99 -15.96 2.82 -18.35
N ILE A 100 -15.52 3.52 -19.41
CA ILE A 100 -14.14 4.02 -19.51
C ILE A 100 -13.82 4.99 -18.38
N LEU A 101 -14.74 5.91 -18.07
CA LEU A 101 -14.55 6.92 -17.03
C LEU A 101 -14.35 6.30 -15.64
N SER A 102 -15.06 5.22 -15.32
CA SER A 102 -14.92 4.49 -14.06
C SER A 102 -13.66 3.62 -14.05
N THR A 103 -13.38 2.88 -15.13
CA THR A 103 -12.25 1.95 -15.23
C THR A 103 -10.89 2.65 -15.11
N MET A 104 -10.73 3.87 -15.64
CA MET A 104 -9.46 4.60 -15.59
C MET A 104 -8.95 4.85 -14.15
N PRO A 105 -9.70 5.49 -13.23
CA PRO A 105 -9.29 5.63 -11.83
C PRO A 105 -9.06 4.32 -11.09
N PHE A 106 -9.85 3.28 -11.36
CA PHE A 106 -9.67 1.97 -10.72
C PHE A 106 -8.35 1.31 -11.13
N LEU A 107 -8.02 1.31 -12.42
CA LEU A 107 -6.75 0.76 -12.90
C LEU A 107 -5.54 1.51 -12.36
N ILE A 108 -5.63 2.83 -12.23
CA ILE A 108 -4.58 3.64 -11.60
C ILE A 108 -4.42 3.22 -10.14
N THR A 109 -5.51 3.14 -9.39
CA THR A 109 -5.48 2.71 -7.99
C THR A 109 -4.84 1.33 -7.86
N TYR A 110 -5.19 0.38 -8.71
CA TYR A 110 -4.56 -0.94 -8.72
C TYR A 110 -3.08 -0.90 -9.09
N ALA A 111 -2.67 -0.07 -10.04
CA ALA A 111 -1.26 0.12 -10.36
C ALA A 111 -0.49 0.69 -9.16
N PHE A 112 -1.05 1.69 -8.46
CA PHE A 112 -0.43 2.30 -7.28
C PHE A 112 -0.36 1.35 -6.09
N VAL A 113 -1.40 0.58 -5.80
CA VAL A 113 -1.39 -0.43 -4.74
C VAL A 113 -0.31 -1.48 -5.03
N ASN A 114 -0.27 -1.99 -6.25
CA ASN A 114 0.75 -2.97 -6.65
C ASN A 114 2.17 -2.38 -6.57
N TYR A 115 2.35 -1.13 -6.99
CA TYR A 115 3.63 -0.44 -6.88
C TYR A 115 4.05 -0.19 -5.42
N SER A 116 3.13 0.22 -4.56
CA SER A 116 3.37 0.45 -3.13
C SER A 116 3.81 -0.82 -2.39
N TYR A 117 3.27 -1.97 -2.80
CA TYR A 117 3.70 -3.26 -2.28
C TYR A 117 5.14 -3.58 -2.72
N VAL A 118 5.48 -3.29 -3.98
CA VAL A 118 6.84 -3.51 -4.51
C VAL A 118 7.87 -2.63 -3.82
N SER A 119 7.57 -1.34 -3.65
CA SER A 119 8.46 -0.40 -2.96
C SER A 119 8.67 -0.84 -1.52
N LEU A 120 7.60 -1.21 -0.82
CA LEU A 120 7.68 -1.68 0.56
C LEU A 120 8.50 -2.98 0.69
N ALA A 121 8.27 -3.96 -0.19
CA ALA A 121 9.03 -5.21 -0.20
C ALA A 121 10.53 -4.96 -0.49
N MET A 122 10.85 -4.01 -1.38
CA MET A 122 12.24 -3.62 -1.64
C MET A 122 12.88 -2.90 -0.44
N SER A 123 12.13 -2.06 0.27
CA SER A 123 12.60 -1.41 1.50
C SER A 123 12.93 -2.44 2.60
N TYR A 124 12.12 -3.51 2.75
CA TYR A 124 12.44 -4.60 3.69
C TYR A 124 13.70 -5.37 3.30
N ASP A 125 13.88 -5.69 2.01
CA ASP A 125 15.09 -6.35 1.54
C ASP A 125 16.34 -5.51 1.84
N LEU A 126 16.29 -4.19 1.60
CA LEU A 126 17.40 -3.29 1.88
C LEU A 126 17.75 -3.23 3.38
N GLN A 127 16.75 -3.14 4.25
CA GLN A 127 16.95 -3.18 5.70
C GLN A 127 17.54 -4.51 6.16
N SER A 128 17.13 -5.62 5.54
CA SER A 128 17.66 -6.96 5.86
C SER A 128 19.15 -7.07 5.52
N VAL A 129 19.56 -6.57 4.34
CA VAL A 129 20.96 -6.57 3.90
C VAL A 129 21.81 -5.65 4.76
N GLN A 130 21.29 -4.46 5.11
CA GLN A 130 21.97 -3.54 6.02
C GLN A 130 22.19 -4.18 7.39
N ASN A 131 21.17 -4.82 7.97
CA ASN A 131 21.30 -5.49 9.26
C ASN A 131 22.34 -6.62 9.21
N ILE A 132 22.31 -7.48 8.18
CA ILE A 132 23.31 -8.55 8.00
C ILE A 132 24.73 -7.97 7.87
N SER A 133 24.90 -6.87 7.14
CA SER A 133 26.21 -6.22 6.99
C SER A 133 26.75 -5.65 8.30
N LEU A 134 25.88 -5.09 9.16
CA LEU A 134 26.24 -4.59 10.49
C LEU A 134 26.64 -5.74 11.43
N VAL A 135 25.89 -6.85 11.41
CA VAL A 135 26.20 -8.05 12.21
C VAL A 135 27.54 -8.65 11.77
N ASN A 136 27.80 -8.77 10.47
CA ASN A 136 29.07 -9.29 9.97
C ASN A 136 30.26 -8.37 10.34
N ALA A 137 30.08 -7.05 10.22
CA ALA A 137 31.10 -6.08 10.66
C ALA A 137 31.38 -6.14 12.18
N ALA A 138 30.35 -6.41 13.00
CA ALA A 138 30.52 -6.62 14.44
C ALA A 138 31.29 -7.92 14.76
N ARG A 139 31.00 -9.01 14.03
CA ARG A 139 31.73 -10.29 14.16
C ARG A 139 33.20 -10.16 13.78
N ASP A 140 33.53 -9.42 12.72
CA ASP A 140 34.92 -9.22 12.29
C ASP A 140 35.74 -8.42 13.31
N LYS A 141 35.13 -7.42 13.96
CA LYS A 141 35.77 -6.70 15.07
C LYS A 141 36.09 -7.60 16.26
N GLN A 142 35.22 -8.56 16.55
CA GLN A 142 35.44 -9.53 17.64
C GLN A 142 36.51 -10.57 17.29
N SER A 143 36.64 -10.94 16.00
CA SER A 143 37.67 -11.87 15.50
C SER A 143 39.09 -11.30 15.58
N TYR A 144 39.29 -10.00 15.27
CA TYR A 144 40.60 -9.34 15.38
C TYR A 144 41.03 -9.01 16.82
N GLY A 145 40.08 -8.82 17.75
CA GLY A 145 40.37 -8.57 19.16
C GLY A 145 40.84 -9.80 19.95
N SER A 146 40.70 -11.01 19.39
CA SER A 146 40.99 -12.27 20.10
C SER A 146 42.44 -12.77 19.94
N MET A 147 43.27 -12.15 19.10
CA MET A 147 44.68 -12.56 18.92
C MET A 147 45.64 -11.94 19.95
N GLY A 148 45.17 -11.06 20.84
CA GLY A 148 46.01 -10.36 21.83
C GLY A 148 46.42 -11.17 23.07
N ASN A 149 45.92 -12.39 23.26
CA ASN A 149 46.07 -13.10 24.55
C ASN A 149 47.17 -14.18 24.60
N LEU A 150 48.12 -14.19 23.66
CA LEU A 150 49.21 -15.18 23.61
C LEU A 150 50.53 -14.75 24.27
N LYS A 151 50.56 -13.66 25.06
CA LYS A 151 51.78 -13.21 25.75
C LYS A 151 51.58 -12.98 27.25
N ALA A 152 51.11 -14.02 27.96
CA ALA A 152 51.01 -14.01 29.43
C ALA A 152 51.49 -15.32 30.09
N ALA A 153 52.36 -16.09 29.44
CA ALA A 153 52.87 -17.37 29.97
C ALA A 153 54.41 -17.49 29.97
N ALA A 154 55.12 -16.36 30.06
CA ALA A 154 56.57 -16.37 30.24
C ALA A 154 57.01 -15.12 31.01
N GLU A 155 57.06 -15.21 32.35
CA GLU A 155 58.12 -14.66 33.21
C GLU A 155 57.88 -15.01 34.68
N GLY A 156 58.98 -15.30 35.38
CA GLY A 156 59.05 -15.97 36.68
C GLY A 156 58.73 -15.10 37.90
N PRO A 157 59.05 -15.61 39.11
CA PRO A 157 58.48 -15.15 40.37
C PRO A 157 59.19 -13.90 40.90
N ASN A 158 58.40 -13.00 41.48
CA ASN A 158 58.78 -11.82 42.26
C ASN A 158 58.85 -10.50 41.46
N GLY A 159 57.73 -9.77 41.47
CA GLY A 159 57.68 -8.38 41.01
C GLY A 159 56.24 -7.88 41.04
N ALA A 160 55.88 -7.13 42.08
CA ALA A 160 54.59 -6.47 42.19
C ALA A 160 54.41 -5.47 41.04
N ALA A 161 53.46 -5.75 40.15
CA ALA A 161 52.89 -4.77 39.23
C ALA A 161 51.42 -5.14 38.98
N THR A 162 50.55 -4.39 39.65
CA THR A 162 49.12 -4.30 39.42
C THR A 162 48.86 -3.94 37.95
N ALA A 163 48.47 -4.91 37.14
CA ALA A 163 47.85 -4.68 35.83
C ALA A 163 46.36 -5.02 35.95
N THR A 164 45.66 -4.18 36.71
CA THR A 164 44.20 -4.11 36.74
C THR A 164 43.69 -3.81 35.34
N SER A 165 43.05 -4.81 34.73
CA SER A 165 41.70 -4.68 34.16
C SER A 165 41.41 -3.46 33.28
N SER A 166 42.29 -3.10 32.36
CA SER A 166 42.08 -1.96 31.43
C SER A 166 41.00 -2.20 30.37
N ALA A 167 40.50 -3.43 30.22
CA ALA A 167 39.33 -3.72 29.39
C ALA A 167 38.00 -3.53 30.16
N ALA A 168 37.97 -3.84 31.46
CA ALA A 168 36.77 -3.71 32.29
C ALA A 168 36.47 -2.24 32.67
N ASP A 169 37.48 -1.37 32.63
CA ASP A 169 37.36 0.04 32.99
C ASP A 169 36.75 0.90 31.87
N LEU A 170 36.79 0.44 30.62
CA LEU A 170 36.08 1.08 29.51
C LEU A 170 34.61 0.67 29.44
N ASP A 171 34.26 -0.50 29.99
CA ASP A 171 32.86 -0.95 30.10
C ASP A 171 32.11 -0.22 31.23
N SER A 172 32.83 0.23 32.27
CA SER A 172 32.26 1.05 33.35
C SER A 172 32.01 2.51 32.94
N LEU A 173 32.78 3.02 31.97
CA LEU A 173 32.67 4.39 31.43
C LEU A 173 31.51 4.58 30.45
N PHE A 174 30.98 3.49 29.88
CA PHE A 174 29.88 3.51 28.91
C PHE A 174 28.84 2.42 29.20
N PRO A 175 28.13 2.51 30.35
CA PRO A 175 27.12 1.52 30.76
C PRO A 175 25.94 1.41 29.76
N GLU A 176 25.74 2.41 28.91
CA GLU A 176 24.78 2.42 27.80
C GLU A 176 24.98 1.25 26.81
N ARG A 177 26.21 0.74 26.65
CA ARG A 177 26.50 -0.38 25.73
C ARG A 177 26.11 -1.75 26.27
N VAL A 178 25.86 -1.86 27.58
CA VAL A 178 25.55 -3.14 28.24
C VAL A 178 24.08 -3.20 28.68
N GLN A 179 23.32 -2.10 28.58
CA GLN A 179 21.93 -2.00 29.01
C GLN A 179 20.85 -2.33 27.96
N HIS A 180 21.18 -2.96 26.82
CA HIS A 180 20.15 -3.62 26.03
C HIS A 180 20.40 -5.12 25.75
N PRO A 181 20.32 -5.97 26.79
CA PRO A 181 19.81 -7.33 26.70
C PRO A 181 18.27 -7.32 26.78
N GLU A 182 17.61 -7.79 25.72
CA GLU A 182 16.20 -8.23 25.57
C GLU A 182 15.01 -7.37 26.13
N LEU A 183 14.14 -6.99 25.17
CA LEU A 183 12.71 -6.64 25.26
C LEU A 183 12.24 -5.49 26.19
N GLY A 184 11.99 -4.33 25.55
CA GLY A 184 11.09 -3.29 26.05
C GLY A 184 10.46 -2.55 24.87
N ALA A 185 9.14 -2.71 24.70
CA ALA A 185 8.35 -2.05 23.68
C ALA A 185 8.23 -0.55 23.96
N GLU A 186 8.77 0.28 23.06
CA GLU A 186 8.34 1.66 22.86
C GLU A 186 7.98 1.81 21.37
N SER A 187 6.76 2.29 21.15
CA SER A 187 5.94 2.11 19.97
C SER A 187 6.46 2.89 18.75
N HIS A 188 6.99 2.20 17.73
CA HIS A 188 6.88 2.58 16.32
C HIS A 188 6.96 1.31 15.45
N SER A 189 5.79 0.70 15.23
CA SER A 189 5.49 -0.32 14.20
C SER A 189 6.52 -1.45 14.01
N SER A 190 6.76 -2.28 15.02
CA SER A 190 7.26 -3.64 14.78
C SER A 190 6.13 -4.44 14.14
N ILE A 191 6.18 -4.62 12.83
CA ILE A 191 5.23 -5.47 12.12
C ILE A 191 5.40 -6.90 12.64
N ILE A 192 4.41 -7.36 13.40
CA ILE A 192 4.25 -8.75 13.77
C ILE A 192 4.31 -9.55 12.47
N GLY A 193 5.33 -10.40 12.31
CA GLY A 193 5.45 -11.29 11.17
C GLY A 193 4.19 -12.14 11.09
N GLN A 194 3.38 -11.91 10.05
CA GLN A 194 2.17 -12.68 9.85
C GLN A 194 2.55 -14.12 9.49
N PRO A 195 1.82 -15.13 9.99
CA PRO A 195 2.06 -16.52 9.61
C PRO A 195 1.90 -16.68 8.10
N GLU A 196 2.80 -17.45 7.48
CA GLU A 196 2.75 -17.84 6.07
C GLU A 196 1.36 -18.42 5.75
N SER A 197 0.53 -17.63 5.07
CA SER A 197 -0.81 -18.01 4.62
C SER A 197 -0.76 -18.42 3.16
N TRP A 198 -1.74 -19.17 2.67
CA TRP A 198 -1.81 -19.62 1.27
C TRP A 198 -1.72 -18.49 0.22
N TYR A 199 -2.01 -17.24 0.63
CA TYR A 199 -1.89 -16.05 -0.21
C TYR A 199 -0.45 -15.49 -0.29
N SER A 200 0.48 -15.87 0.59
CA SER A 200 1.87 -15.39 0.57
C SER A 200 2.61 -15.83 -0.71
N MET A 201 2.28 -17.01 -1.25
CA MET A 201 2.86 -17.53 -2.49
C MET A 201 2.55 -16.63 -3.71
N PHE A 202 1.38 -15.96 -3.73
CA PHE A 202 1.02 -14.96 -4.74
C PHE A 202 1.46 -13.54 -4.36
N SER A 203 1.80 -13.30 -3.10
CA SER A 203 2.37 -12.05 -2.59
C SER A 203 3.88 -11.99 -2.86
N ASN A 204 4.26 -12.20 -4.13
CA ASN A 204 5.64 -12.06 -4.58
C ASN A 204 5.85 -10.65 -5.16
N ARG A 205 6.94 -9.98 -4.77
CA ARG A 205 7.33 -8.67 -5.31
C ARG A 205 7.31 -8.65 -6.85
N TYR A 206 7.75 -9.71 -7.51
CA TYR A 206 7.75 -9.76 -8.98
C TYR A 206 6.34 -9.83 -9.56
N VAL A 207 5.43 -10.58 -8.92
CA VAL A 207 4.03 -10.68 -9.36
C VAL A 207 3.34 -9.33 -9.23
N SER A 208 3.56 -8.63 -8.11
CA SER A 208 3.03 -7.28 -7.91
C SER A 208 3.61 -6.28 -8.92
N PHE A 209 4.90 -6.37 -9.23
CA PHE A 209 5.55 -5.50 -10.22
C PHE A 209 4.99 -5.72 -11.63
N ILE A 210 4.85 -6.98 -12.05
CA ILE A 210 4.21 -7.33 -13.32
C ILE A 210 2.77 -6.81 -13.34
N GLY A 211 2.02 -6.99 -12.25
CA GLY A 211 0.66 -6.46 -12.13
C GLY A 211 0.59 -4.93 -12.28
N ALA A 212 1.53 -4.19 -11.71
CA ALA A 212 1.62 -2.74 -11.88
C ALA A 212 1.88 -2.36 -13.35
N ILE A 213 2.83 -3.03 -14.01
CA ILE A 213 3.12 -2.81 -15.44
C ILE A 213 1.90 -3.13 -16.30
N VAL A 214 1.24 -4.26 -16.05
CA VAL A 214 0.04 -4.68 -16.80
C VAL A 214 -1.07 -3.63 -16.67
N ASN A 215 -1.33 -3.13 -15.46
CA ASN A 215 -2.33 -2.07 -15.26
C ASN A 215 -1.98 -0.78 -16.02
N ILE A 216 -0.70 -0.39 -16.03
CA ILE A 216 -0.22 0.78 -16.77
C ILE A 216 -0.35 0.57 -18.28
N LEU A 217 -0.02 -0.62 -18.80
CA LEU A 217 -0.18 -0.95 -20.20
C LEU A 217 -1.65 -0.91 -20.61
N ILE A 218 -2.54 -1.52 -19.83
CA ILE A 218 -3.99 -1.50 -20.09
C ILE A 218 -4.51 -0.06 -20.12
N LEU A 219 -4.07 0.79 -19.18
CA LEU A 219 -4.42 2.23 -19.18
C LEU A 219 -4.02 2.93 -20.48
N LEU A 220 -2.81 2.67 -20.98
CA LEU A 220 -2.31 3.25 -22.23
C LEU A 220 -3.10 2.77 -23.45
N PHE A 221 -3.49 1.50 -23.48
CA PHE A 221 -4.24 0.90 -24.59
C PHE A 221 -5.70 1.35 -24.69
N ILE A 222 -6.35 1.69 -23.56
CA ILE A 222 -7.76 2.09 -23.59
C ILE A 222 -7.93 3.46 -24.26
N ASN A 223 -7.23 4.48 -23.77
CA ASN A 223 -7.20 5.79 -24.41
C ASN A 223 -6.06 6.66 -23.86
N THR A 224 -5.04 6.89 -24.70
CA THR A 224 -3.85 7.65 -24.33
C THR A 224 -4.16 9.06 -23.83
N TRP A 225 -5.16 9.76 -24.37
CA TRP A 225 -5.50 11.12 -23.94
C TRP A 225 -6.08 11.17 -22.53
N PHE A 226 -7.01 10.26 -22.22
CA PHE A 226 -7.55 10.14 -20.87
C PHE A 226 -6.48 9.68 -19.88
N ALA A 227 -5.60 8.75 -20.29
CA ALA A 227 -4.48 8.31 -19.47
C ALA A 227 -3.53 9.47 -19.13
N LEU A 228 -3.15 10.28 -20.12
CA LEU A 228 -2.29 11.46 -19.93
C LEU A 228 -2.94 12.47 -18.98
N PHE A 229 -4.24 12.73 -19.11
CA PHE A 229 -4.96 13.61 -18.19
C PHE A 229 -4.89 13.11 -16.75
N HIS A 230 -5.11 11.81 -16.52
CA HIS A 230 -5.04 11.25 -15.17
C HIS A 230 -3.61 11.24 -14.62
N PHE A 231 -2.59 10.92 -15.42
CA PHE A 231 -1.20 10.99 -15.01
C PHE A 231 -0.79 12.43 -14.65
N LEU A 232 -1.26 13.42 -15.42
CA LEU A 232 -1.03 14.84 -15.11
C LEU A 232 -1.71 15.24 -13.80
N ALA A 233 -2.97 14.85 -13.60
CA ALA A 233 -3.70 15.12 -12.36
C ALA A 233 -2.99 14.48 -11.15
N LEU A 234 -2.49 13.27 -11.32
CA LEU A 234 -1.75 12.56 -10.28
C LEU A 234 -0.38 13.18 -10.00
N ALA A 235 0.35 13.58 -11.04
CA ALA A 235 1.61 14.29 -10.88
C ALA A 235 1.39 15.63 -10.14
N ALA A 236 0.36 16.39 -10.51
CA ALA A 236 -0.01 17.63 -9.83
C ALA A 236 -0.34 17.38 -8.35
N LEU A 237 -1.11 16.33 -8.05
CA LEU A 237 -1.42 15.93 -6.68
C LEU A 237 -0.16 15.52 -5.91
N TYR A 238 0.72 14.73 -6.51
CA TYR A 238 1.98 14.29 -5.90
C TYR A 238 2.88 15.48 -5.55
N PHE A 239 3.07 16.41 -6.50
CA PHE A 239 3.83 17.65 -6.25
C PHE A 239 3.18 18.51 -5.18
N TYR A 240 1.85 18.61 -5.16
CA TYR A 240 1.12 19.36 -4.15
C TYR A 240 1.31 18.76 -2.75
N ILE A 241 1.13 17.45 -2.59
CA ILE A 241 1.33 16.76 -1.31
C ILE A 241 2.79 16.92 -0.84
N GLY A 242 3.76 16.77 -1.73
CA GLY A 242 5.18 16.97 -1.41
C GLY A 242 5.53 18.40 -0.99
N ARG A 243 4.73 19.41 -1.38
CA ARG A 243 4.90 20.80 -0.93
C ARG A 243 4.22 21.09 0.40
N VAL A 244 3.06 20.48 0.66
CA VAL A 244 2.26 20.72 1.88
C VAL A 244 2.78 19.90 3.07
N CYS A 245 3.34 18.72 2.81
CA CYS A 245 3.93 17.84 3.83
C CYS A 245 5.44 17.63 3.58
N PRO A 246 6.32 18.56 4.01
CA PRO A 246 7.77 18.43 3.82
C PRO A 246 8.43 17.36 4.72
N SER A 247 7.70 16.77 5.66
CA SER A 247 8.24 15.87 6.70
C SER A 247 8.30 14.39 6.32
N VAL A 248 8.00 14.02 5.07
CA VAL A 248 8.17 12.63 4.61
C VAL A 248 9.14 12.65 3.43
N PHE A 249 10.36 12.18 3.67
CA PHE A 249 11.36 12.00 2.62
C PHE A 249 10.77 11.16 1.49
N PRO A 250 10.97 11.52 0.20
CA PRO A 250 10.71 10.61 -0.90
C PRO A 250 11.76 9.48 -0.84
N GLY A 251 11.43 8.41 -0.13
CA GLY A 251 12.22 7.19 0.00
C GLY A 251 11.36 5.99 -0.32
#